data_AF-A0A2J5PHJ7-F1
#
_entry.id   AF-A0A2J5PHJ7-F1
#
_cell.length_a   1.000
_cell.length_b   1.000
_cell.length_c   1.000
_cell.angle_alpha   90.00
_cell.angle_beta   90.00
_cell.angle_gamma   90.00
#
_symmetry.space_group_name_H-M   'P 1'
#
loop_
_entity.id
_entity.type
_entity.pdbx_description
1 polymer ?
#
loop_
_entity_poly.entity_id
_entity_poly.type
_entity_poly.pdbx_seq_one_letter_code
_entity_poly.pdbx_strand_id
1 'polypeptide(L)'
;AQTLALQPGRADAFFGPNVIGAWKAALTGKTKLVGSVDGGWPKAAHIAVTVKKGSGLVEPVQTALNGAIRSGDYAKVLNRWGEGVESIPQSEINPAGLGD
;
A
#
# COMPACT_ATOMS: atom_id res chain seq x y z
N ALA A 1 -11.59 16.54 2.94
CA ALA A 1 -10.73 17.30 3.88
C ALA A 1 -9.38 17.66 3.26
N GLN A 2 -8.48 16.70 2.95
CA GLN A 2 -7.10 16.96 2.48
C GLN A 2 -6.95 18.01 1.36
N THR A 3 -7.69 17.88 0.26
CA THR A 3 -7.55 18.80 -0.89
C THR A 3 -7.87 20.25 -0.52
N LEU A 4 -8.90 20.45 0.30
CA LEU A 4 -9.32 21.76 0.79
C LEU A 4 -8.37 22.32 1.87
N ALA A 5 -7.58 21.48 2.53
CA ALA A 5 -6.54 21.93 3.45
C ALA A 5 -5.28 22.37 2.69
N LEU A 6 -4.82 21.56 1.73
CA LEU A 6 -3.55 21.79 1.03
C LEU A 6 -3.63 22.90 -0.04
N GLN A 7 -4.61 22.84 -0.95
CA GLN A 7 -4.63 23.73 -2.11
C GLN A 7 -4.80 25.23 -1.78
N PRO A 8 -5.66 25.64 -0.83
CA PRO A 8 -5.75 27.03 -0.42
C PRO A 8 -4.71 27.41 0.66
N GLY A 9 -3.71 26.56 0.93
CA GLY A 9 -2.63 26.87 1.87
C GLY A 9 -3.02 26.86 3.36
N ARG A 10 -4.07 26.14 3.75
CA ARG A 10 -4.46 25.98 5.17
C ARG A 10 -3.58 24.96 5.91
N ALA A 11 -2.86 24.12 5.17
CA ALA A 11 -1.88 23.19 5.67
C ALA A 11 -0.77 23.01 4.63
N ASP A 12 0.48 22.84 5.09
CA ASP A 12 1.64 22.62 4.20
C ASP A 12 1.77 21.16 3.75
N ALA A 13 1.32 20.23 4.59
CA ALA A 13 1.44 18.80 4.35
C ALA A 13 0.23 18.03 4.89
N PHE A 14 0.03 16.83 4.33
CA PHE A 14 -0.90 15.84 4.84
C PHE A 14 -0.13 14.57 5.12
N PHE A 15 -0.28 14.05 6.33
CA PHE A 15 0.32 12.80 6.76
C PHE A 15 -0.78 11.79 7.06
N GLY A 16 -0.70 10.61 6.43
CA GLY A 16 -1.74 9.59 6.48
C GLY A 16 -1.46 8.47 5.46
N PRO A 17 -2.44 7.59 5.19
CA PRO A 17 -2.24 6.48 4.26
C PRO A 17 -1.78 6.97 2.88
N ASN A 18 -0.68 6.39 2.39
CA ASN A 18 -0.04 6.79 1.13
C ASN A 18 -1.02 6.75 -0.05
N VAL A 19 -1.84 5.69 -0.15
CA VAL A 19 -2.79 5.47 -1.25
C VAL A 19 -3.72 6.63 -1.56
N ILE A 20 -4.16 7.37 -0.54
CA ILE A 20 -5.03 8.53 -0.73
C ILE A 20 -4.25 9.70 -1.36
N GLY A 21 -2.99 9.88 -0.94
CA GLY A 21 -2.09 10.91 -1.45
C GLY A 21 -1.54 10.59 -2.84
N ALA A 22 -1.07 9.36 -3.05
CA ALA A 22 -0.49 8.88 -4.30
C ALA A 22 -1.48 8.96 -5.46
N TRP A 23 -2.71 8.46 -5.27
CA TRP A 23 -3.75 8.56 -6.29
C TRP A 23 -4.07 10.02 -6.67
N LYS A 24 -4.19 10.92 -5.68
CA LYS A 24 -4.48 12.35 -5.96
C LYS A 24 -3.32 13.06 -6.65
N ALA A 25 -2.09 12.74 -6.26
CA ALA A 25 -0.90 13.26 -6.91
C ALA A 25 -0.87 12.83 -8.38
N ALA A 26 -1.09 11.54 -8.67
CA ALA A 26 -1.16 11.01 -10.03
C ALA A 26 -2.32 11.60 -10.85
N LEU A 27 -3.50 11.77 -10.24
CA LEU A 27 -4.70 12.26 -10.93
C LEU A 27 -4.64 13.76 -11.25
N THR A 28 -4.08 14.58 -10.36
CA THR A 28 -4.21 16.05 -10.45
C THR A 28 -2.90 16.80 -10.67
N GLY A 29 -1.75 16.21 -10.32
CA GLY A 29 -0.45 16.87 -10.36
C GLY A 29 -0.29 18.05 -9.39
N LYS A 30 -1.27 18.32 -8.51
CA LYS A 30 -1.26 19.48 -7.59
C LYS A 30 -0.55 19.22 -6.26
N THR A 31 -0.20 17.96 -5.99
CA THR A 31 0.53 17.52 -4.79
C THR A 31 1.60 16.54 -5.22
N LYS A 32 2.64 16.37 -4.42
CA LYS A 32 3.69 15.37 -4.62
C LYS A 32 3.99 14.63 -3.32
N LEU A 33 4.45 13.39 -3.43
CA LEU A 33 4.98 12.65 -2.29
C LEU A 33 6.28 13.33 -1.83
N VAL A 34 6.41 13.56 -0.53
CA VAL A 34 7.59 14.20 0.08
C VAL A 34 8.28 13.32 1.13
N GLY A 35 7.70 12.16 1.44
CA GLY A 35 8.25 11.18 2.37
C GLY A 35 7.25 10.04 2.60
N SER A 36 7.75 8.89 3.06
CA SER A 36 6.93 7.75 3.47
C SER A 36 7.47 7.21 4.79
N VAL A 37 6.56 6.73 5.64
CA VAL A 37 6.88 6.10 6.93
C VAL A 37 6.06 4.83 7.01
N ASP A 38 6.72 3.72 7.34
CA ASP A 38 6.02 2.45 7.61
C ASP A 38 5.00 2.64 8.73
N GLY A 39 3.77 2.16 8.50
CA GLY A 39 2.71 2.25 9.52
C GLY A 39 3.04 1.51 10.83
N GLY A 40 3.98 0.56 10.79
CA GLY A 40 4.46 -0.19 11.94
C GLY A 40 5.81 0.25 12.48
N TRP A 41 6.30 1.44 12.08
CA TRP A 41 7.67 1.87 12.36
C TRP A 41 8.07 1.65 13.83
N PRO A 42 9.27 1.08 14.10
CA PRO A 42 10.37 0.81 13.17
C PRO A 42 10.23 -0.48 12.35
N LYS A 43 9.12 -1.22 12.46
CA LYS A 43 8.84 -2.43 11.67
C LYS A 43 7.97 -2.11 10.45
N ALA A 44 7.94 -3.02 9.48
CA ALA A 44 7.06 -2.91 8.32
C ALA A 44 5.65 -3.42 8.66
N ALA A 45 4.62 -2.66 8.27
CA ALA A 45 3.21 -3.04 8.40
C ALA A 45 2.60 -3.29 7.02
N HIS A 46 2.97 -4.41 6.39
CA HIS A 46 2.47 -4.76 5.06
C HIS A 46 0.96 -5.00 5.05
N ILE A 47 0.32 -4.64 3.94
CA ILE A 47 -1.10 -4.89 3.72
C ILE A 47 -1.31 -6.38 3.41
N ALA A 48 -2.31 -6.99 4.06
CA ALA A 48 -2.58 -8.42 3.97
C ALA A 48 -4.00 -8.72 3.49
N VAL A 49 -4.17 -9.93 2.94
CA VAL A 49 -5.48 -10.56 2.75
C VAL A 49 -5.75 -11.47 3.93
N THR A 50 -6.85 -11.21 4.64
CA THR A 50 -7.25 -12.02 5.80
C THR A 50 -8.29 -13.06 5.37
N VAL A 51 -8.05 -14.33 5.71
CA VAL A 51 -9.00 -15.42 5.48
C VAL A 51 -9.30 -16.15 6.80
N LYS A 52 -10.46 -16.80 6.89
CA LYS A 52 -10.85 -17.58 8.08
C LYS A 52 -9.86 -18.72 8.30
N LYS A 53 -9.38 -18.88 9.55
CA LYS A 53 -8.54 -20.01 9.96
C LYS A 53 -9.24 -21.34 9.66
N GLY A 54 -8.49 -22.28 9.06
CA GLY A 54 -9.02 -23.60 8.68
C GLY A 54 -9.91 -23.61 7.42
N SER A 55 -10.01 -22.50 6.68
CA SER A 55 -10.76 -22.45 5.42
C SER A 55 -10.11 -23.19 4.25
N GLY A 56 -8.82 -23.54 4.37
CA GLY A 56 -8.01 -24.04 3.25
C GLY A 56 -7.64 -22.98 2.21
N LEU A 57 -7.98 -21.70 2.43
CA LEU A 57 -7.76 -20.63 1.44
C LEU A 57 -6.39 -19.93 1.53
N VAL A 58 -5.62 -20.17 2.60
CA VAL A 58 -4.34 -19.48 2.83
C VAL A 58 -3.35 -19.74 1.70
N GLU A 59 -3.10 -21.01 1.37
CA GLU A 59 -2.13 -21.40 0.33
C GLU A 59 -2.60 -21.04 -1.10
N PRO A 60 -3.88 -21.28 -1.49
CA PRO A 60 -4.38 -20.83 -2.78
C PRO A 60 -4.29 -19.31 -2.99
N VAL A 61 -4.64 -18.51 -1.98
CA VAL A 61 -4.55 -17.04 -2.07
C VAL A 61 -3.11 -16.58 -2.21
N GLN A 62 -2.18 -17.11 -1.41
CA GLN A 62 -0.76 -16.79 -1.54
C GLN A 62 -0.23 -17.17 -2.93
N THR A 63 -0.61 -18.35 -3.44
CA THR A 63 -0.21 -18.83 -4.77
C THR A 63 -0.69 -17.89 -5.87
N ALA A 64 -1.95 -17.44 -5.80
CA ALA A 64 -2.52 -16.50 -6.75
C ALA A 64 -1.79 -15.13 -6.73
N LEU A 65 -1.53 -14.59 -5.53
CA LEU A 65 -0.79 -13.33 -5.36
C LEU A 65 0.63 -13.43 -5.92
N ASN A 66 1.36 -14.49 -5.58
CA ASN A 66 2.70 -14.72 -6.11
C ASN A 66 2.70 -14.96 -7.63
N GLY A 67 1.63 -15.54 -8.18
CA GLY A 67 1.39 -15.62 -9.62
C GLY A 67 1.28 -14.24 -10.27
N ALA A 68 0.44 -13.36 -9.72
CA ALA A 68 0.26 -11.99 -10.20
C ALA A 68 1.53 -11.13 -10.06
N ILE A 69 2.33 -11.37 -9.02
CA ILE A 69 3.65 -10.75 -8.85
C ILE A 69 4.58 -11.18 -9.99
N ARG A 70 4.71 -12.50 -10.23
CA ARG A 70 5.59 -13.03 -11.28
C ARG A 70 5.17 -12.64 -12.70
N SER A 71 3.87 -12.53 -12.97
CA SER A 71 3.38 -12.09 -14.28
C SER A 71 3.56 -10.58 -14.53
N GLY A 72 3.88 -9.82 -13.48
CA GLY A 72 3.93 -8.36 -13.52
C GLY A 72 2.56 -7.68 -13.45
N ASP A 73 1.46 -8.43 -13.35
CA ASP A 73 0.12 -7.84 -13.26
C ASP A 73 -0.09 -7.09 -11.93
N TYR A 74 0.53 -7.57 -10.85
CA TYR A 74 0.60 -6.84 -9.58
C TYR A 74 1.21 -5.44 -9.77
N ALA A 75 2.36 -5.36 -10.45
CA ALA A 75 3.04 -4.09 -10.71
C ALA A 75 2.18 -3.16 -11.60
N LYS A 76 1.47 -3.69 -12.61
CA LYS A 76 0.53 -2.91 -13.43
C LYS A 76 -0.57 -2.27 -12.58
N VAL A 77 -1.14 -3.03 -11.64
CA VAL A 77 -2.18 -2.51 -10.73
C VAL A 77 -1.61 -1.44 -9.82
N LEU A 78 -0.46 -1.68 -9.17
CA LEU A 78 0.16 -0.68 -8.30
C LEU A 78 0.50 0.61 -9.04
N ASN A 79 1.08 0.51 -10.24
CA ASN A 79 1.43 1.67 -11.06
C ASN A 79 0.20 2.49 -11.46
N ARG A 80 -0.93 1.83 -11.77
CA ARG A 80 -2.19 2.52 -12.06
C ARG A 80 -2.66 3.38 -10.89
N TRP A 81 -2.43 2.92 -9.65
CA TRP A 81 -2.89 3.60 -8.44
C TRP A 81 -1.84 4.48 -7.77
N GLY A 82 -0.58 4.46 -8.24
CA GLY A 82 0.52 5.20 -7.63
C GLY A 82 1.19 4.49 -6.45
N GLU A 83 0.88 3.21 -6.21
CA GLU A 83 1.34 2.41 -5.06
C GLU A 83 2.63 1.62 -5.31
N GLY A 84 3.36 1.92 -6.39
CA GLY A 84 4.61 1.22 -6.70
C GLY A 84 5.63 1.26 -5.55
N VAL A 85 5.61 2.32 -4.73
CA VAL A 85 6.53 2.50 -3.60
C VAL A 85 6.27 1.51 -2.45
N GLU A 86 5.05 0.98 -2.35
CA GLU A 86 4.63 0.02 -1.30
C GLU A 86 4.70 -1.44 -1.79
N SER A 87 5.28 -1.67 -2.97
CA SER A 87 5.36 -3.00 -3.54
C SER A 87 6.20 -3.95 -2.68
N ILE A 88 5.76 -5.20 -2.58
CA ILE A 88 6.54 -6.29 -1.98
C ILE A 88 6.99 -7.27 -3.06
N PRO A 89 8.18 -7.88 -2.93
CA PRO A 89 8.69 -8.82 -3.93
C PRO A 89 7.97 -10.18 -3.88
N GLN A 90 7.33 -10.51 -2.75
CA GLN A 90 6.67 -11.79 -2.55
C GLN A 90 5.56 -11.65 -1.50
N SER A 91 4.45 -12.38 -1.69
CA SER A 91 3.43 -12.60 -0.67
C SER A 91 3.85 -13.72 0.28
N GLU A 92 3.86 -13.42 1.57
CA GLU A 92 4.19 -14.35 2.66
C GLU A 92 2.95 -14.77 3.44
N ILE A 93 2.98 -15.97 4.02
CA ILE A 93 1.95 -16.44 4.96
C ILE A 93 2.43 -16.17 6.37
N ASN A 94 1.66 -15.35 7.12
CA ASN A 94 1.90 -15.04 8.52
C ASN A 94 3.39 -14.76 8.85
N PRO A 95 4.06 -13.80 8.17
CA PRO A 95 5.41 -13.40 8.56
C PRO A 95 5.41 -12.83 9.98
N ALA A 96 6.59 -12.64 10.56
CA ALA A 96 6.73 -12.07 11.89
C ALA A 96 5.99 -10.71 11.96
N GLY A 97 5.04 -10.60 12.89
CA GLY A 97 4.22 -9.40 13.06
C GLY A 97 4.95 -8.26 13.79
N LEU A 98 4.19 -7.23 14.13
CA LEU A 98 4.70 -6.05 14.84
C LEU A 98 5.12 -6.34 16.30
N GLY A 99 4.94 -7.57 16.78
CA GLY A 99 5.16 -7.95 18.18
C GLY A 99 3.93 -7.64 19.04
N ASP A 100 4.09 -7.90 20.34
CA ASP A 100 3.23 -7.42 21.42
C ASP A 100 3.90 -6.23 22.12
#